data_AF-A0A7W1P4M5-F1
#
_entry.id   AF-A0A7W1P4M5-F1
#
_cell.length_a   1.000
_cell.length_b   1.000
_cell.length_c   1.000
_cell.angle_alpha   90.00
_cell.angle_beta   90.00
_cell.angle_gamma   90.00
#
_symmetry.space_group_name_H-M   'P 1'
#
loop_
_entity.id
_entity.type
_entity.pdbx_description
1 polymer ?
#
loop_
_entity_poly.entity_id
_entity_poly.type
_entity_poly.pdbx_seq_one_letter_code
_entity_poly.pdbx_strand_id
1 'polypeptide(L)'
;MMKHLLVTTFLVAVGSVAPLAQGQNSDFPGVQKAMSPESYDAAGLGKLSPEERARLDEFIRAYVTKSSEKAATAAVESAAKENKASAPEVIQSNIVGRFTGYTGSSRFTLENGQVWVQSQQVSRSFSPVDSPPVLIIKRKSILSGYRMYIAGGGNIRVSRAH
;
A
#
# COMPACT_ATOMS: atom_id res chain seq x y z
N MET A 1 50.11 -9.29 42.14
CA MET A 1 49.04 -9.09 43.13
C MET A 1 47.96 -10.14 42.90
N MET A 2 48.00 -11.26 43.63
CA MET A 2 46.96 -12.29 43.61
C MET A 2 46.11 -12.14 44.88
N LYS A 3 44.79 -12.04 44.72
CA LYS A 3 43.81 -12.03 45.80
C LYS A 3 42.73 -13.08 45.49
N HIS A 4 42.35 -13.78 46.54
CA HIS A 4 41.63 -15.04 46.62
C HIS A 4 40.11 -14.92 46.38
N LEU A 5 39.52 -16.04 45.93
CA LEU A 5 38.32 -16.70 46.47
C LEU A 5 37.00 -15.90 46.61
N LEU A 6 35.92 -16.32 45.93
CA LEU A 6 34.71 -16.85 46.58
C LEU A 6 33.70 -17.42 45.57
N VAL A 7 33.27 -18.65 45.84
CA VAL A 7 32.05 -19.27 45.31
C VAL A 7 30.86 -18.66 46.08
N THR A 8 29.85 -18.17 45.36
CA THR A 8 28.56 -17.81 45.96
C THR A 8 27.43 -18.38 45.12
N THR A 9 26.91 -19.50 45.58
CA THR A 9 25.61 -20.06 45.20
C THR A 9 24.53 -19.06 45.59
N PHE A 10 23.68 -18.63 44.65
CA PHE A 10 22.46 -17.90 44.96
C PHE A 10 21.24 -18.69 44.48
N LEU A 11 20.51 -19.20 45.46
CA LEU A 11 19.19 -19.80 45.38
C LEU A 11 18.16 -18.69 45.10
N VAL A 12 17.40 -18.74 44.00
CA VAL A 12 16.19 -17.92 43.86
C VAL A 12 15.04 -18.70 43.21
N ALA A 13 14.10 -19.03 44.10
CA ALA A 13 12.64 -18.99 43.99
C ALA A 13 11.96 -19.40 42.67
N VAL A 14 11.17 -20.47 42.80
CA VAL A 14 9.99 -20.79 42.02
C VAL A 14 9.05 -19.58 41.96
N GLY A 15 8.93 -18.96 40.79
CA GLY A 15 7.90 -17.98 40.48
C GLY A 15 6.74 -18.67 39.76
N SER A 16 5.59 -18.75 40.42
CA SER A 16 4.32 -19.16 39.82
C SER A 16 4.09 -18.42 38.51
N VAL A 17 3.99 -19.16 37.40
CA VAL A 17 3.41 -18.62 36.18
C VAL A 17 1.91 -18.53 36.43
N ALA A 18 1.45 -17.37 36.89
CA ALA A 18 0.03 -17.04 36.85
C ALA A 18 -0.44 -17.22 35.39
N PRO A 19 -1.61 -17.82 35.15
CA PRO A 19 -2.16 -17.83 33.80
C PRO A 19 -2.30 -16.38 33.38
N LEU A 20 -1.62 -16.02 32.28
CA LEU A 20 -1.86 -14.78 31.58
C LEU A 20 -3.35 -14.76 31.25
N ALA A 21 -4.11 -13.99 32.03
CA ALA A 21 -5.41 -13.51 31.62
C ALA A 21 -5.17 -12.79 30.30
N GLN A 22 -5.49 -13.46 29.19
CA GLN A 22 -5.37 -12.90 27.87
C GLN A 22 -6.25 -11.65 27.82
N GLY A 23 -5.59 -10.50 27.68
CA GLY A 23 -6.22 -9.20 27.52
C GLY A 23 -7.24 -9.26 26.39
N GLN A 24 -8.46 -8.94 26.77
CA GLN A 24 -9.66 -8.89 25.96
C GLN A 24 -9.47 -7.94 24.77
N ASN A 25 -9.81 -8.39 23.56
CA ASN A 25 -10.10 -7.45 22.46
C ASN A 25 -11.35 -6.66 22.86
N SER A 26 -11.15 -5.47 23.42
CA SER A 26 -12.17 -4.66 24.08
C SER A 26 -12.94 -3.71 23.16
N ASP A 27 -13.32 -4.14 21.95
CA ASP A 27 -14.07 -3.28 21.01
C ASP A 27 -15.57 -3.61 20.92
N PHE A 28 -16.05 -4.72 21.50
CA PHE A 28 -17.46 -5.10 21.50
C PHE A 28 -18.09 -5.00 22.91
N PRO A 29 -18.97 -4.01 23.18
CA PRO A 29 -19.53 -3.76 24.51
C PRO A 29 -20.61 -4.76 24.95
N GLY A 30 -20.85 -5.81 24.15
CA GLY A 30 -21.95 -6.77 24.34
C GLY A 30 -23.17 -6.41 23.50
N VAL A 31 -23.94 -7.43 23.11
CA VAL A 31 -25.04 -7.34 22.14
C VAL A 31 -26.12 -6.36 22.58
N GLN A 32 -26.41 -6.28 23.88
CA GLN A 32 -27.42 -5.37 24.44
C GLN A 32 -27.03 -3.88 24.31
N LYS A 33 -25.73 -3.57 24.34
CA LYS A 33 -25.22 -2.19 24.21
C LYS A 33 -24.86 -1.82 22.78
N ALA A 34 -24.61 -2.82 21.93
CA ALA A 34 -24.18 -2.63 20.55
C ALA A 34 -25.33 -2.33 19.58
N MET A 35 -26.59 -2.53 19.98
CA MET A 35 -27.77 -2.24 19.16
C MET A 35 -28.79 -1.37 19.92
N SER A 36 -29.71 -0.73 19.19
CA SER A 36 -30.78 0.04 19.83
C SER A 36 -31.73 -0.90 20.61
N PRO A 37 -32.37 -0.42 21.70
CA PRO A 37 -33.33 -1.22 22.47
C PRO A 37 -34.46 -1.79 21.61
N GLU A 38 -34.98 -1.00 20.68
CA GLU A 38 -36.02 -1.40 19.73
C GLU A 38 -35.58 -2.60 18.87
N SER A 39 -34.34 -2.57 18.38
CA SER A 39 -33.79 -3.67 17.57
C SER A 39 -33.52 -4.91 18.42
N TYR A 40 -33.08 -4.72 19.67
CA TYR A 40 -32.82 -5.80 20.62
C TYR A 40 -34.10 -6.57 20.96
N ASP A 41 -35.19 -5.84 21.20
CA ASP A 41 -36.50 -6.41 21.53
C ASP A 41 -37.18 -7.01 20.29
N ALA A 42 -37.11 -6.33 19.14
CA ALA A 42 -37.63 -6.85 17.87
C ALA A 42 -36.93 -8.14 17.42
N ALA A 43 -35.63 -8.26 17.70
CA ALA A 43 -34.86 -9.49 17.48
C ALA A 43 -35.17 -10.59 18.51
N GLY A 44 -35.97 -10.31 19.53
CA GLY A 44 -36.34 -11.25 20.58
C GLY A 44 -35.21 -11.58 21.56
N LEU A 45 -34.11 -10.82 21.54
CA LEU A 45 -32.94 -11.05 22.40
C LEU A 45 -33.22 -10.75 23.88
N GLY A 46 -34.29 -10.05 24.19
CA GLY A 46 -34.80 -9.84 25.56
C GLY A 46 -35.24 -11.12 26.27
N LYS A 47 -35.50 -12.20 25.53
CA LYS A 47 -35.89 -13.51 26.10
C LYS A 47 -34.72 -14.35 26.57
N LEU A 48 -33.48 -13.96 26.21
CA LEU A 48 -32.28 -14.71 26.58
C LEU A 48 -31.97 -14.51 28.07
N SER A 49 -31.64 -15.62 28.72
CA SER A 49 -31.08 -15.58 30.07
C SER A 49 -29.74 -14.82 30.09
N PRO A 50 -29.30 -14.31 31.25
CA PRO A 50 -27.97 -13.72 31.38
C PRO A 50 -26.84 -14.61 30.87
N GLU A 51 -26.93 -15.93 31.11
CA GLU A 51 -25.95 -16.93 30.72
C GLU A 51 -25.96 -17.23 29.22
N GLU A 52 -27.13 -17.22 28.59
CA GLU A 52 -27.29 -17.39 27.15
C GLU A 52 -26.76 -16.17 26.38
N ARG A 53 -27.08 -14.97 26.88
CA ARG A 53 -26.57 -13.71 26.33
C ARG A 53 -25.04 -13.63 26.45
N ALA A 54 -24.47 -14.07 27.57
CA ALA A 54 -23.01 -14.10 27.74
C ALA A 54 -22.33 -15.01 26.69
N ARG A 55 -22.91 -16.18 26.40
CA ARG A 55 -22.43 -17.09 25.35
C ARG A 55 -22.52 -16.49 23.96
N LEU A 56 -23.62 -15.77 23.67
CA LEU A 56 -23.79 -15.07 22.42
C LEU A 56 -22.73 -13.97 22.24
N ASP A 57 -22.47 -13.19 23.30
CA ASP A 57 -21.45 -12.13 23.26
C ASP A 57 -20.04 -12.70 23.04
N GLU A 58 -19.72 -13.85 23.63
CA GLU A 58 -18.46 -14.56 23.41
C GLU A 58 -18.33 -15.06 21.97
N PHE A 59 -19.38 -15.69 21.44
CA PHE A 59 -19.41 -16.15 20.04
C PHE A 59 -19.16 -14.99 19.06
N ILE A 60 -19.82 -13.85 19.28
CA ILE A 60 -19.65 -12.66 18.42
C ILE A 60 -18.22 -12.15 18.48
N ARG A 61 -17.61 -12.04 19.67
CA ARG A 61 -16.21 -11.64 19.81
C ARG A 61 -15.24 -12.57 19.07
N ALA A 62 -15.45 -13.88 19.19
CA ALA A 62 -14.64 -14.87 18.49
C ALA A 62 -14.81 -14.78 16.96
N TYR A 63 -16.04 -14.59 16.48
CA TYR A 63 -16.36 -14.46 15.06
C TYR A 63 -15.74 -13.20 14.42
N VAL A 64 -15.81 -12.07 15.11
CA VAL A 64 -15.20 -10.80 14.65
C VAL A 64 -13.68 -10.93 14.62
N THR A 65 -13.07 -11.51 15.65
CA THR A 65 -11.62 -11.75 15.70
C THR A 65 -11.17 -12.63 14.52
N LYS A 66 -11.83 -13.77 14.31
CA LYS A 66 -11.54 -14.67 13.19
C LYS A 66 -11.76 -14.02 11.82
N SER A 67 -12.79 -13.17 11.68
CA SER A 67 -13.05 -12.44 10.44
C SER A 67 -12.00 -11.35 10.19
N SER A 68 -11.53 -10.68 11.23
CA SER A 68 -10.46 -9.67 11.14
C SER A 68 -9.11 -10.28 10.78
N GLU A 69 -8.78 -11.47 11.29
CA GLU A 69 -7.58 -12.22 10.91
C GLU A 69 -7.61 -12.64 9.44
N LYS A 70 -8.79 -13.08 8.95
CA LYS A 70 -9.01 -13.40 7.54
C LYS A 70 -8.91 -12.17 6.64
N ALA A 71 -9.41 -11.02 7.10
CA ALA A 71 -9.28 -9.75 6.39
C ALA A 71 -7.82 -9.26 6.37
N ALA A 72 -7.10 -9.42 7.48
CA ALA A 72 -5.67 -9.06 7.57
C ALA A 72 -4.81 -9.96 6.68
N THR A 73 -5.07 -11.27 6.64
CA THR A 73 -4.38 -12.19 5.70
C THR A 73 -4.70 -11.88 4.25
N ALA A 74 -5.97 -11.59 3.91
CA ALA A 74 -6.34 -11.16 2.55
C ALA A 74 -5.71 -9.79 2.18
N ALA A 75 -5.56 -8.88 3.14
CA ALA A 75 -4.90 -7.59 2.94
C ALA A 75 -3.39 -7.74 2.77
N VAL A 76 -2.74 -8.63 3.54
CA VAL A 76 -1.31 -8.96 3.37
C VAL A 76 -1.08 -9.69 2.05
N GLU A 77 -1.95 -10.61 1.65
CA GLU A 77 -1.88 -11.28 0.35
C GLU A 77 -2.10 -10.30 -0.81
N SER A 78 -3.06 -9.38 -0.67
CA SER A 78 -3.29 -8.30 -1.64
C SER A 78 -2.10 -7.33 -1.70
N ALA A 79 -1.54 -6.93 -0.56
CA ALA A 79 -0.35 -6.09 -0.48
C ALA A 79 0.90 -6.81 -1.05
N ALA A 80 1.03 -8.12 -0.85
CA ALA A 80 2.08 -8.93 -1.45
C ALA A 80 1.89 -9.10 -2.98
N LYS A 81 0.64 -9.11 -3.45
CA LYS A 81 0.29 -9.14 -4.88
C LYS A 81 0.48 -7.79 -5.55
N GLU A 82 0.19 -6.68 -4.85
CA GLU A 82 0.38 -5.31 -5.32
C GLU A 82 1.86 -4.86 -5.28
N ASN A 83 2.65 -5.33 -4.32
CA ASN A 83 4.11 -5.11 -4.30
C ASN A 83 4.88 -5.85 -5.41
N LYS A 84 4.22 -6.65 -6.25
CA LYS A 84 4.78 -7.17 -7.51
C LYS A 84 4.57 -6.24 -8.71
N ALA A 85 3.79 -5.16 -8.58
CA ALA A 85 3.77 -4.09 -9.57
C ALA A 85 4.90 -3.11 -9.22
N SER A 86 6.09 -3.37 -9.78
CA SER A 86 7.23 -2.44 -9.73
C SER A 86 6.74 -1.00 -9.95
N ALA A 87 7.20 -0.06 -9.11
CA ALA A 87 6.88 1.36 -9.26
C ALA A 87 7.06 1.76 -10.73
N PRO A 88 6.17 2.58 -11.31
CA PRO A 88 6.28 2.97 -12.70
C PRO A 88 7.68 3.55 -12.93
N GLU A 89 8.37 3.06 -13.95
CA GLU A 89 9.66 3.62 -14.36
C GLU A 89 9.42 5.08 -14.75
N VAL A 90 9.94 6.00 -13.92
CA VAL A 90 9.85 7.45 -14.10
C VAL A 90 11.24 7.97 -14.45
N ILE A 91 11.34 8.72 -15.54
CA ILE A 91 12.58 9.35 -16.00
C ILE A 91 12.34 10.85 -16.09
N GLN A 92 13.18 11.62 -15.42
CA GLN A 92 13.21 13.08 -15.47
C GLN A 92 14.52 13.52 -16.14
N SER A 93 14.43 14.41 -17.11
CA SER A 93 15.58 14.95 -17.87
C SER A 93 15.12 16.19 -18.65
N ASN A 94 16.00 16.82 -19.42
CA ASN A 94 15.63 17.82 -20.42
C ASN A 94 15.88 17.30 -21.84
N ILE A 95 15.11 17.79 -22.81
CA ILE A 95 15.43 17.62 -24.23
C ILE A 95 16.67 18.45 -24.55
N VAL A 96 17.59 17.91 -25.34
CA VAL A 96 18.77 18.65 -25.81
C VAL A 96 18.37 19.55 -26.97
N GLY A 97 18.54 20.86 -26.79
CA GLY A 97 18.34 21.86 -27.83
C GLY A 97 16.91 22.41 -27.89
N ARG A 98 16.62 23.10 -29.00
CA ARG A 98 15.35 23.82 -29.18
C ARG A 98 14.22 22.86 -29.57
N PHE A 99 13.14 22.90 -28.82
CA PHE A 99 11.91 22.15 -29.09
C PHE A 99 10.83 23.08 -29.67
N THR A 100 10.27 22.70 -30.82
CA THR A 100 9.18 23.44 -31.50
C THR A 100 7.93 22.58 -31.72
N GLY A 101 7.95 21.33 -31.26
CA GLY A 101 6.89 20.36 -31.48
C GLY A 101 7.39 19.02 -32.00
N TYR A 102 6.45 18.24 -32.55
CA TYR A 102 6.70 16.91 -33.08
C TYR A 102 5.90 16.65 -34.36
N THR A 103 6.40 15.74 -35.20
CA THR A 103 6.03 15.59 -36.62
C THR A 103 5.48 14.21 -37.00
N GLY A 104 5.24 13.33 -36.03
CA GLY A 104 4.82 11.95 -36.27
C GLY A 104 5.97 10.93 -36.30
N SER A 105 7.20 11.41 -36.48
CA SER A 105 8.43 10.60 -36.54
C SER A 105 9.59 11.22 -35.75
N SER A 106 9.28 12.13 -34.82
CA SER A 106 10.30 12.90 -34.10
C SER A 106 11.15 12.02 -33.18
N ARG A 107 12.42 12.40 -33.04
CA ARG A 107 13.41 11.80 -32.14
C ARG A 107 13.85 12.85 -31.12
N PHE A 108 13.81 12.49 -29.85
CA PHE A 108 14.16 13.33 -28.72
C PHE A 108 15.42 12.78 -28.06
N THR A 109 16.50 13.56 -28.10
CA THR A 109 17.72 13.29 -27.34
C THR A 109 17.61 14.00 -25.99
N LEU A 110 17.86 13.28 -24.90
CA LEU A 110 17.80 13.80 -23.55
C LEU A 110 19.21 14.06 -23.00
N GLU A 111 19.32 14.99 -22.06
CA GLU A 111 20.61 15.33 -21.41
C GLU A 111 21.27 14.12 -20.71
N ASN A 112 20.47 13.17 -20.23
CA ASN A 112 20.97 11.92 -19.66
C ASN A 112 21.49 10.90 -20.72
N GLY A 113 21.62 11.32 -21.98
CA GLY A 113 22.10 10.50 -23.10
C GLY A 113 21.05 9.57 -23.71
N GLN A 114 19.85 9.48 -23.14
CA GLN A 114 18.79 8.62 -23.69
C GLN A 114 18.17 9.24 -24.95
N VAL A 115 17.80 8.37 -25.89
CA VAL A 115 17.12 8.76 -27.11
C VAL A 115 15.75 8.10 -27.17
N TRP A 116 14.72 8.90 -27.46
CA TRP A 116 13.33 8.48 -27.49
C TRP A 116 12.71 8.83 -28.84
N VAL A 117 11.93 7.92 -29.40
CA VAL A 117 11.27 8.10 -30.70
C VAL A 117 9.77 8.13 -30.51
N GLN A 118 9.12 9.04 -31.21
CA GLN A 118 7.66 9.15 -31.25
C GLN A 118 7.03 7.85 -31.77
N SER A 119 6.00 7.35 -31.06
CA SER A 119 5.31 6.09 -31.42
C SER A 119 3.91 6.29 -31.99
N GLN A 120 3.46 7.53 -32.17
CA GLN A 120 2.16 7.87 -32.76
C GLN A 120 2.37 8.81 -33.95
N GLN A 121 1.71 8.54 -35.07
CA GLN A 121 1.73 9.42 -36.25
C GLN A 121 0.82 10.64 -36.06
N VAL A 122 1.23 11.54 -35.16
CA VAL A 122 0.54 12.81 -34.91
C VAL A 122 1.54 13.96 -34.93
N SER A 123 1.15 15.08 -35.52
CA SER A 123 1.99 16.28 -35.57
C SER A 123 1.35 17.39 -34.74
N ARG A 124 2.18 18.14 -34.02
CA ARG A 124 1.75 19.32 -33.26
C ARG A 124 2.92 20.27 -33.08
N SER A 125 2.68 21.54 -33.37
CA SER A 125 3.64 22.63 -33.16
C SER A 125 3.33 23.39 -31.88
N PHE A 126 4.37 23.92 -31.25
CA PHE A 126 4.29 24.75 -30.05
C PHE A 126 5.22 25.96 -30.19
N SER A 127 5.06 26.94 -29.32
CA SER A 127 6.04 28.02 -29.18
C SER A 127 7.43 27.42 -28.90
N PRO A 128 8.51 27.93 -29.52
CA PRO A 128 9.85 27.41 -29.29
C PRO A 128 10.25 27.49 -27.81
N VAL A 129 10.75 26.38 -27.27
CA VAL A 129 11.32 26.31 -25.91
C VAL A 129 12.71 25.71 -26.00
N ASP A 130 13.69 26.37 -25.38
CA ASP A 130 15.05 25.88 -25.32
C ASP A 130 15.21 24.88 -24.16
N SER A 131 15.74 23.71 -24.48
CA SER A 131 16.00 22.58 -23.58
C SER A 131 14.87 22.29 -22.57
N PRO A 132 13.63 22.04 -23.02
CA PRO A 132 12.50 21.90 -22.11
C PRO A 132 12.65 20.68 -21.19
N PRO A 133 12.29 20.81 -19.90
CA PRO A 133 12.15 19.67 -19.00
C PRO A 133 11.12 18.66 -19.51
N VAL A 134 11.43 17.38 -19.31
CA VAL A 134 10.55 16.26 -19.64
C VAL A 134 10.41 15.27 -18.50
N LEU A 135 9.22 14.68 -18.43
CA LEU A 135 8.90 13.56 -17.56
C LEU A 135 8.42 12.39 -18.43
N ILE A 136 9.10 11.25 -18.37
CA ILE A 136 8.69 10.03 -19.06
C ILE A 136 8.19 9.03 -18.02
N ILE A 137 6.99 8.50 -18.24
CA ILE A 137 6.37 7.52 -17.34
C ILE A 137 6.05 6.26 -18.14
N LYS A 138 6.53 5.12 -17.67
CA LYS A 138 6.09 3.80 -18.15
C LYS A 138 4.69 3.51 -17.64
N ARG A 139 3.74 3.31 -18.56
CA ARG A 139 2.35 2.99 -18.18
C ARG A 139 2.25 1.50 -17.84
N LYS A 140 1.38 1.15 -16.88
CA LYS A 140 1.21 -0.24 -16.39
C LYS A 140 0.78 -1.25 -17.47
N SER A 141 0.13 -0.79 -18.54
CA SER A 141 -0.23 -1.66 -19.66
C SER A 141 0.91 -1.72 -20.68
N ILE A 142 1.38 -2.93 -21.00
CA ILE A 142 2.37 -3.23 -22.06
C ILE A 142 1.97 -2.59 -23.39
N LEU A 143 0.66 -2.51 -23.68
CA LEU A 143 0.12 -1.92 -24.91
C LEU A 143 0.21 -0.38 -24.95
N SER A 144 0.41 0.28 -23.80
CA SER A 144 0.39 1.75 -23.69
C SER A 144 1.77 2.42 -23.77
N GLY A 145 2.85 1.65 -23.69
CA GLY A 145 4.23 2.13 -23.83
C GLY A 145 4.64 3.21 -22.82
N TYR A 146 5.57 4.08 -23.23
CA TYR A 146 6.01 5.23 -22.46
C TYR A 146 5.27 6.49 -22.92
N ARG A 147 4.96 7.37 -21.97
CA ARG A 147 4.43 8.71 -22.26
C ARG A 147 5.41 9.77 -21.79
N MET A 148 5.80 10.65 -22.71
CA MET A 148 6.65 11.81 -22.46
C MET A 148 5.77 13.05 -22.30
N TYR A 149 5.92 13.74 -21.17
CA TYR A 149 5.33 15.05 -20.90
C TYR A 149 6.43 16.09 -21.10
N ILE A 150 6.15 17.13 -21.88
CA ILE A 150 7.12 18.15 -22.28
C ILE A 150 6.63 19.48 -21.72
N ALA A 151 7.46 20.15 -20.92
CA ALA A 151 7.15 21.48 -20.41
C ALA A 151 6.93 22.45 -21.59
N GLY A 152 5.77 23.11 -21.63
CA GLY A 152 5.37 23.96 -22.76
C GLY A 152 4.97 23.22 -24.06
N GLY A 153 5.08 21.89 -24.10
CA GLY A 153 4.96 21.06 -25.32
C GLY A 153 3.94 19.92 -25.27
N GLY A 154 3.05 19.90 -24.28
CA GLY A 154 2.02 18.86 -24.16
C GLY A 154 2.57 17.48 -23.81
N ASN A 155 1.98 16.40 -24.34
CA ASN A 155 2.45 15.04 -24.10
C ASN A 155 2.32 14.15 -25.35
N ILE A 156 3.22 13.18 -25.48
CA ILE A 156 3.30 12.26 -26.62
C ILE A 156 3.70 10.85 -26.17
N ARG A 157 3.28 9.82 -26.91
CA ARG A 157 3.78 8.44 -26.68
C ARG A 157 5.12 8.27 -27.39
N VAL A 158 6.05 7.65 -26.67
CA VAL A 158 7.41 7.41 -27.15
C VAL A 158 7.83 5.96 -26.86
N SER A 159 8.82 5.52 -27.61
CA SER A 159 9.55 4.27 -27.42
C SER A 159 11.04 4.57 -27.33
N ARG A 160 11.76 3.81 -26.51
CA ARG A 160 13.21 3.96 -26.37
C ARG A 160 13.87 3.59 -27.70
N ALA A 161 14.80 4.40 -28.19
CA ALA A 161 15.63 4.02 -29.32
C ALA A 161 16.61 2.92 -28.86
N HIS A 162 16.71 1.85 -29.64
CA HIS A 162 17.76 0.85 -29.50
C HIS A 162 19.07 1.36 -30.11
#